data_AF-A0A8T5USS1-F1
#
_entry.id   AF-A0A8T5USS1-F1
#
_cell.length_a   1.000
_cell.length_b   1.000
_cell.length_c   1.000
_cell.angle_alpha   90.00
_cell.angle_beta   90.00
_cell.angle_gamma   90.00
#
_symmetry.space_group_name_H-M   'P 1'
#
loop_
_entity.id
_entity.type
_entity.pdbx_description
1 polymer ?
#
loop_
_entity_poly.entity_id
_entity_poly.type
_entity_poly.pdbx_seq_one_letter_code
_entity_poly.pdbx_strand_id
1 'polypeptide(L)' 'SKIPVILKFLEHLINLGLVLNFVMIDREFYQAELLKEIKNMKGDVLIPSKSYKKINNMIEDYLKGTGKRIRRYT' A
#
# COMPACT_ATOMS: atom_id res chain seq x y z
N SER A 1 2.73 -18.72 3.31
CA SER A 1 2.23 -17.56 2.55
C SER A 1 1.46 -16.65 3.51
N LYS A 2 1.64 -15.31 3.46
CA LYS A 2 0.96 -14.36 4.37
C LYS A 2 -0.48 -14.02 3.95
N ILE A 3 -0.90 -14.47 2.77
CA ILE A 3 -2.22 -14.22 2.15
C ILE A 3 -3.40 -14.58 3.07
N PRO A 4 -3.43 -15.75 3.75
CA PRO A 4 -4.59 -16.12 4.57
C PRO A 4 -4.79 -15.16 5.75
N VAL A 5 -3.72 -14.55 6.23
CA VAL A 5 -3.78 -13.58 7.34
C VAL A 5 -4.37 -12.26 6.85
N ILE A 6 -3.97 -11.81 5.65
CA ILE A 6 -4.50 -10.58 5.04
C ILE A 6 -6.00 -10.71 4.76
N LEU A 7 -6.44 -11.85 4.20
CA LEU A 7 -7.85 -12.09 3.91
C LEU A 7 -8.70 -12.10 5.19
N LYS A 8 -8.27 -12.84 6.22
CA LYS A 8 -8.94 -12.84 7.53
C LYS A 8 -9.05 -11.45 8.14
N PHE A 9 -8.02 -10.62 7.96
CA PHE A 9 -8.05 -9.24 8.44
C PHE A 9 -9.08 -8.40 7.68
N LEU A 10 -9.13 -8.50 6.35
CA LEU A 10 -10.12 -7.77 5.53
C LEU A 10 -11.56 -8.21 5.85
N GLU A 11 -11.79 -9.52 6.02
CA GLU A 11 -13.08 -10.06 6.47
C GLU A 11 -13.47 -9.50 7.84
N HIS A 12 -12.52 -9.41 8.77
CA HIS A 12 -12.78 -8.84 10.08
C HIS A 12 -13.21 -7.36 10.00
N LEU A 13 -12.59 -6.56 9.12
CA LEU A 13 -12.99 -5.17 8.89
C LEU A 13 -14.41 -5.05 8.33
N ILE A 14 -14.78 -5.92 7.38
CA ILE A 14 -16.15 -5.97 6.83
C ILE A 14 -17.15 -6.33 7.93
N ASN A 15 -16.82 -7.29 8.79
CA ASN A 15 -17.68 -7.71 9.89
C ASN A 15 -17.89 -6.60 10.94
N LEU A 16 -16.94 -5.66 11.05
CA LEU A 16 -17.10 -4.46 11.88
C LEU A 16 -18.00 -3.38 11.22
N GLY A 17 -18.51 -3.64 10.02
CA GLY A 17 -19.37 -2.71 9.27
C GLY A 17 -18.62 -1.72 8.39
N LEU A 18 -17.31 -1.90 8.20
CA LEU A 18 -16.51 -1.04 7.33
C LEU A 18 -16.69 -1.44 5.86
N VAL A 19 -16.73 -0.42 4.99
CA VAL A 19 -16.77 -0.63 3.53
C VAL A 19 -15.36 -0.49 2.98
N LEU A 20 -14.84 -1.57 2.39
CA LEU A 20 -13.56 -1.57 1.72
C LEU A 20 -13.72 -1.00 0.30
N ASN A 21 -13.60 0.31 0.14
CA ASN A 21 -13.65 0.94 -1.19
C ASN A 21 -12.33 0.72 -1.96
N PHE A 22 -11.19 1.00 -1.32
CA PHE A 22 -9.88 0.89 -1.94
C PHE A 22 -8.90 0.18 -1.03
N VAL A 23 -8.16 -0.78 -1.59
CA VAL A 23 -7.08 -1.50 -0.90
C VAL A 23 -5.78 -1.22 -1.63
N MET A 24 -4.85 -0.52 -0.98
CA MET A 24 -3.54 -0.24 -1.54
C MET A 24 -2.60 -1.42 -1.24
N ILE A 25 -2.01 -2.00 -2.29
CA ILE A 25 -1.12 -3.16 -2.18
C ILE A 25 0.20 -2.84 -2.86
N ASP A 26 1.30 -3.10 -2.15
CA ASP A 26 2.63 -2.99 -2.74
C ASP A 26 2.84 -4.03 -3.85
N ARG A 27 3.57 -3.64 -4.91
CA ARG A 27 3.78 -4.52 -6.08
C ARG A 27 4.42 -5.87 -5.72
N GLU A 28 5.19 -5.95 -4.65
CA GLU A 28 5.81 -7.19 -4.17
C GLU A 28 4.80 -8.22 -3.67
N PHE A 29 3.61 -7.77 -3.29
CA PHE A 29 2.51 -8.62 -2.85
C PHE A 29 1.48 -8.85 -3.97
N TYR A 30 1.84 -8.53 -5.23
CA TYR A 30 0.99 -8.81 -6.38
C TYR A 30 0.83 -10.32 -6.55
N GLN A 31 -0.35 -10.82 -6.20
CA GLN A 31 -0.72 -12.21 -6.40
C GLN A 31 -2.15 -12.29 -6.90
N ALA A 32 -2.35 -12.98 -8.02
CA ALA A 32 -3.64 -13.03 -8.71
C ALA A 32 -4.79 -13.52 -7.82
N GLU A 33 -4.51 -14.48 -6.94
CA GLU A 33 -5.47 -15.03 -5.97
C GLU A 33 -5.95 -13.96 -4.97
N LEU A 34 -5.02 -13.20 -4.38
CA LEU A 34 -5.35 -12.12 -3.44
C LEU A 34 -6.18 -11.01 -4.11
N LEU A 35 -5.85 -10.65 -5.35
CA LEU A 35 -6.60 -9.64 -6.10
C LEU A 35 -8.03 -10.08 -6.40
N LYS A 36 -8.22 -11.37 -6.71
CA LYS A 36 -9.54 -11.94 -6.98
C LYS A 36 -10.40 -11.89 -5.72
N GLU A 37 -9.85 -12.28 -4.58
CA GLU A 37 -10.57 -12.24 -3.30
C GLU A 37 -10.94 -10.81 -2.87
N ILE A 38 -10.02 -9.85 -3.01
CA ILE A 38 -10.32 -8.45 -2.67
C ILE A 38 -11.42 -7.88 -3.57
N LYS A 39 -11.42 -8.21 -4.87
CA LYS A 39 -12.52 -7.84 -5.77
C LYS A 39 -13.85 -8.49 -5.38
N ASN A 40 -13.84 -9.76 -4.95
CA ASN A 40 -15.05 -10.42 -4.44
C ASN A 40 -15.61 -9.69 -3.20
N MET A 41 -14.73 -9.15 -2.37
CA MET A 41 -15.06 -8.32 -1.21
C MET A 41 -15.49 -6.87 -1.57
N LYS A 42 -15.68 -6.57 -2.87
CA LYS A 42 -16.00 -5.24 -3.43
C LYS A 42 -14.94 -4.16 -3.22
N GLY A 43 -13.71 -4.54 -2.91
CA GLY A 43 -12.58 -3.62 -2.83
C GLY A 43 -11.89 -3.45 -4.17
N ASP A 44 -11.65 -2.20 -4.57
CA ASP A 44 -10.77 -1.89 -5.69
C ASP A 44 -9.31 -1.88 -5.24
N VAL A 45 -8.45 -2.56 -5.99
CA VAL A 45 -7.03 -2.64 -5.65
C VAL A 45 -6.24 -1.54 -6.32
N LEU A 46 -5.54 -0.74 -5.52
CA LEU A 46 -4.61 0.28 -5.99
C LEU A 46 -3.19 -0.25 -5.86
N ILE A 47 -2.48 -0.31 -6.99
CA ILE A 47 -1.08 -0.74 -7.02
C ILE A 47 -0.20 0.46 -7.37
N PRO A 48 0.77 0.82 -6.51
CA PRO A 48 1.66 1.94 -6.79
C PRO A 48 2.47 1.73 -8.08
N SER A 49 2.71 2.81 -8.82
CA SER A 49 3.59 2.80 -9.99
C SER A 49 5.04 2.42 -9.60
N LYS A 50 5.89 2.02 -10.57
CA LYS A 50 7.30 1.67 -10.26
C LYS A 50 8.07 2.81 -9.60
N SER A 51 7.69 4.06 -9.90
CA SER A 51 8.31 5.26 -9.34
C SER A 51 7.91 5.53 -7.89
N TYR A 52 6.90 4.84 -7.33
CA TYR A 52 6.44 5.06 -5.96
C TYR A 52 7.56 4.90 -4.92
N LYS A 53 8.39 3.85 -5.04
CA LYS A 53 9.55 3.65 -4.15
C LYS A 53 10.52 4.83 -4.20
N LYS A 54 10.78 5.35 -5.41
CA LYS A 54 11.65 6.51 -5.60
C LYS A 54 11.07 7.76 -4.94
N ILE A 55 9.76 7.96 -5.03
CA ILE A 55 9.06 9.09 -4.40
C ILE A 55 9.10 8.96 -2.88
N ASN A 56 8.84 7.78 -2.31
CA ASN A 56 8.93 7.57 -0.87
C ASN A 56 10.34 7.79 -0.33
N ASN A 57 11.37 7.27 -1.01
CA ASN A 57 12.76 7.54 -0.62
C ASN A 57 13.08 9.03 -0.68
N MET A 58 12.56 9.74 -1.69
CA MET A 58 12.74 11.19 -1.80
C MET A 58 12.05 11.95 -0.66
N ILE A 59 10.85 11.52 -0.24
CA ILE A 59 10.13 12.09 0.91
C ILE A 59 10.91 11.82 2.19
N GLU A 60 11.39 10.59 2.36
CA GLU A 60 12.14 10.17 3.54
C GLU A 60 13.47 10.93 3.66
N ASP A 61 14.21 11.09 2.56
CA ASP A 61 15.42 11.92 2.50
C ASP A 61 15.12 13.36 2.91
N TYR A 62 14.04 13.93 2.36
CA TYR A 62 13.61 15.29 2.69
C TYR A 62 13.30 15.46 4.18
N LEU A 63 12.50 14.55 4.76
CA LEU A 63 12.15 14.57 6.18
C LEU A 63 13.38 14.39 7.09
N LYS A 64 14.36 13.58 6.66
CA LYS A 64 15.58 13.32 7.42
C LYS A 64 16.63 14.43 7.38
N GLY A 65 16.40 15.51 6.62
CA GLY A 65 17.46 16.52 6.48
C GLY A 65 18.59 16.07 5.54
N THR A 66 18.41 15.00 4.77
CA THR A 66 19.41 14.41 3.87
C THR A 66 19.08 14.58 2.39
N GLY A 67 20.10 14.54 1.51
CA GLY A 67 19.92 14.65 0.07
C GLY A 67 20.01 16.07 -0.51
N LYS A 68 19.94 16.16 -1.84
CA LYS A 68 20.29 17.38 -2.62
C LYS A 68 19.24 18.50 -2.59
N ARG A 69 18.06 18.27 -2.00
CA ARG A 69 16.89 19.18 -2.08
C ARG A 69 16.68 20.01 -0.81
N ILE A 70 17.62 19.97 0.12
CA ILE A 70 17.52 20.64 1.41
C ILE A 70 18.48 21.81 1.38
N ARG A 71 17.93 23.03 1.50
CA ARG A 71 18.75 24.23 1.68
C ARG A 71 19.28 24.23 3.10
N ARG A 72 20.56 23.91 3.26
CA ARG A 72 21.30 24.26 4.46
C ARG A 72 21.60 25.74 4.37
N TYR A 73 21.01 26.54 5.24
CA TYR A 73 21.47 27.91 5.44
C TYR A 73 22.78 27.79 6.24
N THR A 74 23.90 27.84 5.53
CA THR A 74 25.25 28.02 6.11
C THR A 74 25.44 29.46 6.54
#